data_AF-A0A9Q0ZBB9-F1
#
_entry.id   AF-A0A9Q0ZBB9-F1
#
_cell.length_a   1.000
_cell.length_b   1.000
_cell.length_c   1.000
_cell.angle_alpha   90.00
_cell.angle_beta   90.00
_cell.angle_gamma   90.00
#
_symmetry.space_group_name_H-M   'P 1'
#
loop_
_entity.id
_entity.type
_entity.pdbx_description
1 polymer ?
#
loop_
_entity_poly.entity_id
_entity_poly.type
_entity_poly.pdbx_seq_one_letter_code
_entity_poly.pdbx_strand_id
1 'polypeptide(L)'
;MNIPFGGPCASNPAAAAAGAPANKDRKMASAEHLVLDLSNPELRENALLELSKKRELFQDLAPLLWNSFGTIAALLQEIVSIYPVLSPPNLSPAQSNRVCNALALLQCVASHPDTRMLFLNAHIPLYLYPFLNTTSKSRPFEYLRLTSLGVIGALVKVDDTEVISFLLSTEIIPLCLRTMEMGSELSKT
;
A
#
# COMPACT_ATOMS: atom_id res chain seq x y z
N MET A 1 -67.75 -17.24 -25.08
CA MET A 1 -67.26 -18.62 -25.26
C MET A 1 -65.85 -18.54 -25.82
N ASN A 2 -64.91 -19.16 -25.11
CA ASN A 2 -63.57 -19.64 -25.49
C ASN A 2 -62.55 -18.77 -26.28
N ILE A 3 -61.41 -18.66 -25.60
CA ILE A 3 -60.03 -18.32 -25.97
C ILE A 3 -59.35 -19.52 -26.74
N PRO A 4 -58.00 -19.63 -26.95
CA PRO A 4 -56.94 -18.79 -27.56
C PRO A 4 -56.01 -19.56 -28.56
N PHE A 5 -54.92 -18.92 -29.02
CA PHE A 5 -53.49 -19.38 -29.00
C PHE A 5 -52.70 -19.34 -30.33
N GLY A 6 -51.59 -18.61 -30.30
CA GLY A 6 -50.48 -18.63 -31.26
C GLY A 6 -49.48 -17.52 -30.95
N GLY A 7 -48.56 -17.75 -30.00
CA GLY A 7 -47.74 -16.72 -29.33
C GLY A 7 -46.47 -16.27 -30.08
N PRO A 8 -45.76 -15.24 -29.56
CA PRO A 8 -44.44 -14.83 -30.05
C PRO A 8 -43.30 -15.57 -29.33
N CYS A 9 -42.21 -15.79 -30.07
CA CYS A 9 -40.94 -16.33 -29.58
C CYS A 9 -40.44 -15.63 -28.31
N ALA A 10 -40.17 -16.43 -27.27
CA ALA A 10 -39.38 -15.99 -26.13
C ALA A 10 -37.89 -16.02 -26.49
N SER A 11 -37.26 -14.85 -26.59
CA SER A 11 -35.82 -14.71 -26.45
C SER A 11 -35.50 -14.52 -24.97
N ASN A 12 -34.95 -15.56 -24.34
CA ASN A 12 -34.40 -15.50 -22.99
C ASN A 12 -33.27 -14.45 -22.89
N PRO A 13 -33.29 -13.53 -21.92
CA PRO A 13 -32.10 -12.83 -21.46
C PRO A 13 -31.57 -13.56 -20.21
N ALA A 14 -30.97 -14.72 -20.38
CA ALA A 14 -30.42 -15.51 -19.26
C ALA A 14 -29.02 -16.02 -19.60
N ALA A 15 -28.08 -15.10 -19.88
CA ALA A 15 -26.67 -15.45 -20.07
C ALA A 15 -25.72 -14.28 -19.77
N ALA A 16 -25.90 -13.56 -18.66
CA ALA A 16 -24.98 -12.46 -18.30
C ALA A 16 -24.55 -12.37 -16.83
N ALA A 17 -24.92 -13.31 -15.95
CA ALA A 17 -24.66 -13.17 -14.50
C ALA A 17 -23.69 -14.21 -13.88
N ALA A 18 -23.24 -15.24 -14.62
CA ALA A 18 -22.48 -16.36 -14.03
C ALA A 18 -20.94 -16.16 -13.98
N GLY A 19 -20.39 -15.09 -14.57
CA GLY A 19 -18.93 -14.90 -14.70
C GLY A 19 -18.26 -14.01 -13.64
N ALA A 20 -19.03 -13.29 -12.83
CA ALA A 20 -18.50 -12.33 -11.86
C ALA A 20 -17.88 -12.96 -10.59
N PRO A 21 -18.48 -13.98 -9.93
CA PRO A 21 -17.91 -14.54 -8.70
C PRO A 21 -16.62 -15.32 -8.96
N ALA A 22 -16.60 -16.21 -9.97
CA ALA A 22 -15.43 -17.04 -10.31
C ALA A 22 -14.17 -16.23 -10.69
N ASN A 23 -14.34 -15.00 -11.20
CA ASN A 23 -13.22 -14.13 -11.55
C ASN A 23 -12.65 -13.38 -10.33
N LYS A 24 -13.49 -13.08 -9.32
CA LYS A 24 -13.01 -12.54 -8.04
C LYS A 24 -12.22 -13.59 -7.26
N ASP A 25 -12.72 -14.82 -7.19
CA ASP A 25 -12.07 -15.93 -6.47
C ASP A 25 -10.68 -16.25 -7.04
N ARG A 26 -10.56 -16.29 -8.38
CA ARG A 26 -9.26 -16.49 -9.05
C ARG A 26 -8.26 -15.36 -8.81
N LYS A 27 -8.73 -14.11 -8.78
CA LYS A 27 -7.87 -12.95 -8.49
C LYS A 27 -7.42 -12.96 -7.04
N MET A 28 -8.29 -13.35 -6.11
CA MET A 28 -7.98 -13.45 -4.69
C MET A 28 -6.95 -14.56 -4.41
N ALA A 29 -7.13 -15.75 -5.01
CA ALA A 29 -6.14 -16.83 -4.94
C ALA A 29 -4.76 -16.40 -5.49
N SER A 30 -4.75 -15.56 -6.54
CA SER A 30 -3.51 -14.97 -7.05
C SER A 30 -2.88 -13.96 -6.08
N ALA A 31 -3.67 -13.21 -5.32
CA ALA A 31 -3.16 -12.26 -4.33
C ALA A 31 -2.59 -12.98 -3.11
N GLU A 32 -3.27 -14.02 -2.61
CA GLU A 32 -2.79 -14.86 -1.51
C GLU A 32 -1.44 -15.49 -1.84
N HIS A 33 -1.29 -16.03 -3.06
CA HIS A 33 -0.01 -16.59 -3.49
C HIS A 33 1.11 -15.54 -3.52
N LEU A 34 0.84 -14.34 -4.07
CA LEU A 34 1.81 -13.25 -4.06
C LEU A 34 2.16 -12.78 -2.64
N VAL A 35 1.22 -12.81 -1.70
CA VAL A 35 1.46 -12.47 -0.29
C VAL A 35 2.37 -13.49 0.37
N LEU A 36 2.23 -14.78 0.04
CA LEU A 36 3.15 -15.83 0.50
C LEU A 36 4.56 -15.61 -0.08
N ASP A 37 4.65 -15.24 -1.36
CA ASP A 37 5.93 -14.97 -2.03
C ASP A 37 6.72 -13.81 -1.39
N LEU A 38 6.06 -12.88 -0.69
CA LEU A 38 6.75 -11.81 0.06
C LEU A 38 7.69 -12.37 1.14
N SER A 39 7.40 -13.55 1.69
CA SER A 39 8.24 -14.19 2.71
C SER A 39 9.54 -14.76 2.11
N ASN A 40 9.55 -15.11 0.82
CA ASN A 40 10.73 -15.64 0.14
C ASN A 40 11.57 -14.49 -0.47
N PRO A 41 12.82 -14.24 -0.02
CA PRO A 41 13.66 -13.16 -0.54
C PRO A 41 13.87 -13.17 -2.06
N GLU A 42 13.87 -14.34 -2.70
CA GLU A 42 14.08 -14.48 -4.14
C GLU A 42 12.85 -14.05 -4.96
N LEU A 43 11.65 -14.26 -4.41
CA LEU A 43 10.38 -13.96 -5.07
C LEU A 43 9.82 -12.59 -4.68
N ARG A 44 10.26 -12.06 -3.54
CA ARG A 44 9.73 -10.87 -2.90
C ARG A 44 9.71 -9.65 -3.80
N GLU A 45 10.76 -9.41 -4.59
CA GLU A 45 10.82 -8.22 -5.46
C GLU A 45 9.70 -8.21 -6.50
N ASN A 46 9.46 -9.37 -7.14
CA ASN A 46 8.38 -9.52 -8.09
C ASN A 46 7.00 -9.44 -7.40
N ALA A 47 6.86 -10.06 -6.23
CA ALA A 47 5.64 -10.02 -5.45
C ALA A 47 5.27 -8.58 -5.03
N LEU A 48 6.24 -7.80 -4.56
CA LEU A 48 6.07 -6.38 -4.22
C LEU A 48 5.55 -5.58 -5.41
N LEU A 49 6.16 -5.75 -6.58
CA LEU A 49 5.78 -5.05 -7.80
C LEU A 49 4.36 -5.40 -8.25
N GLU A 50 4.00 -6.68 -8.21
CA GLU A 50 2.69 -7.13 -8.68
C GLU A 50 1.57 -6.77 -7.70
N LEU A 51 1.82 -6.87 -6.39
CA LEU A 51 0.86 -6.45 -5.37
C LEU A 51 0.67 -4.93 -5.37
N SER A 52 1.74 -4.12 -5.53
CA SER A 52 1.62 -2.66 -5.52
C SER A 52 0.76 -2.14 -6.67
N LYS A 53 0.83 -2.77 -7.86
CA LYS A 53 -0.04 -2.47 -9.01
C LYS A 53 -1.50 -2.85 -8.79
N LYS A 54 -1.73 -3.94 -8.04
CA LYS A 54 -3.07 -4.51 -7.84
C LYS A 54 -3.74 -4.02 -6.56
N ARG A 55 -3.12 -3.12 -5.81
CA ARG A 55 -3.56 -2.69 -4.48
C ARG A 55 -4.97 -2.09 -4.43
N GLU A 56 -5.45 -1.54 -5.55
CA GLU A 56 -6.82 -0.98 -5.67
C GLU A 56 -7.87 -2.02 -6.08
N LEU A 57 -7.44 -3.19 -6.56
CA LEU A 57 -8.34 -4.24 -7.04
C LEU A 57 -8.91 -5.10 -5.91
N PHE A 58 -8.34 -4.99 -4.71
CA PHE A 58 -8.60 -5.87 -3.57
C PHE A 58 -8.92 -5.05 -2.34
N GLN A 59 -10.21 -4.96 -1.99
CA GLN A 59 -10.64 -4.27 -0.78
C GLN A 59 -10.06 -4.93 0.48
N ASP A 60 -9.91 -6.26 0.47
CA ASP A 60 -9.43 -7.04 1.61
C ASP A 60 -7.90 -7.28 1.61
N LEU A 61 -7.14 -6.60 0.75
CA LEU A 61 -5.68 -6.79 0.71
C LEU A 61 -4.99 -6.38 2.00
N ALA A 62 -5.44 -5.30 2.64
CA ALA A 62 -4.83 -4.82 3.87
C ALA A 62 -4.97 -5.82 5.03
N PRO A 63 -6.17 -6.35 5.35
CA PRO A 63 -6.32 -7.46 6.29
C PRO A 63 -5.50 -8.69 5.91
N LEU A 64 -5.43 -9.05 4.62
CA LEU A 64 -4.63 -10.20 4.17
C LEU A 64 -3.13 -9.99 4.44
N LEU A 65 -2.60 -8.82 4.12
CA LEU A 65 -1.20 -8.47 4.38
C LEU A 65 -0.88 -8.47 5.88
N TRP A 66 -1.80 -7.98 6.70
CA TRP A 66 -1.60 -7.87 8.14
C TRP A 66 -1.62 -9.23 8.85
N ASN A 67 -2.58 -10.09 8.49
CA ASN A 67 -2.80 -11.37 9.17
C ASN A 67 -1.96 -12.51 8.59
N SER A 68 -1.32 -12.32 7.43
CA SER A 68 -0.38 -13.28 6.88
C SER A 68 0.93 -13.30 7.67
N PHE A 69 1.36 -14.51 8.05
CA PHE A 69 2.55 -14.72 8.86
C PHE A 69 3.80 -14.16 8.19
N GLY A 70 4.55 -13.32 8.92
CA GLY A 70 5.83 -12.78 8.45
C GLY A 70 5.73 -11.68 7.39
N THR A 71 4.54 -11.39 6.84
CA THR A 71 4.38 -10.43 5.74
C THR A 71 4.75 -9.01 6.14
N ILE A 72 4.22 -8.49 7.26
CA ILE A 72 4.59 -7.15 7.77
C ILE A 72 6.09 -7.07 8.10
N ALA A 73 6.66 -8.14 8.67
CA ALA A 73 8.10 -8.20 8.96
C ALA A 73 8.95 -8.16 7.68
N ALA A 74 8.52 -8.84 6.61
CA ALA A 74 9.17 -8.78 5.32
C ALA A 74 9.12 -7.36 4.71
N LEU A 75 7.99 -6.67 4.82
CA LEU A 75 7.86 -5.27 4.37
C LEU A 75 8.77 -4.33 5.17
N LEU A 76 8.86 -4.52 6.49
CA LEU A 76 9.80 -3.77 7.34
C LEU A 76 11.27 -4.08 7.00
N GLN A 77 11.58 -5.32 6.62
CA GLN A 77 12.92 -5.69 6.18
C GLN A 77 13.34 -4.93 4.92
N GLU A 78 12.42 -4.71 3.98
CA GLU A 78 12.68 -3.89 2.78
C GLU A 78 13.01 -2.44 3.15
N ILE A 79 12.32 -1.87 4.14
CA ILE A 79 12.59 -0.52 4.65
C ILE A 79 13.98 -0.44 5.30
N VAL A 80 14.27 -1.34 6.23
CA VAL A 80 15.54 -1.31 6.98
C VAL A 80 16.73 -1.61 6.07
N SER A 81 16.54 -2.42 5.02
CA SER A 81 17.61 -2.77 4.06
C SER A 81 18.22 -1.56 3.35
N ILE A 82 17.48 -0.45 3.21
CA ILE A 82 18.00 0.75 2.55
C ILE A 82 18.59 1.79 3.50
N TYR A 83 18.49 1.61 4.83
CA TYR A 83 19.08 2.54 5.81
C TYR A 83 20.58 2.81 5.59
N PRO A 84 21.42 1.80 5.27
CA PRO A 84 22.86 2.03 5.06
C PRO A 84 23.18 2.95 3.87
N VAL A 85 22.25 3.12 2.92
CA VAL A 85 22.46 3.96 1.72
C VAL A 85 21.75 5.32 1.80
N LEU A 86 21.16 5.66 2.94
CA LEU A 86 20.61 6.99 3.20
C LEU A 86 21.70 8.01 3.53
N SER A 87 22.75 7.57 4.22
CA SER A 87 23.91 8.38 4.63
C SER A 87 25.19 7.51 4.66
N PRO A 88 26.16 7.73 3.75
CA PRO A 88 26.14 8.69 2.64
C PRO A 88 25.04 8.36 1.60
N PRO A 89 24.52 9.36 0.87
CA PRO A 89 23.33 9.20 0.03
C PRO A 89 23.63 8.47 -1.28
N ASN A 90 23.57 7.13 -1.24
CA ASN A 90 23.92 6.23 -2.35
C ASN A 90 22.72 5.37 -2.82
N LEU A 91 21.49 5.82 -2.58
CA LEU A 91 20.28 5.10 -2.98
C LEU A 91 20.13 5.06 -4.51
N SER A 92 20.17 3.85 -5.07
CA SER A 92 19.95 3.65 -6.51
C SER A 92 18.46 3.76 -6.91
N PRO A 93 18.15 4.03 -8.18
CA PRO A 93 16.77 4.00 -8.68
C PRO A 93 16.06 2.66 -8.47
N ALA A 94 16.77 1.53 -8.63
CA ALA A 94 16.20 0.20 -8.42
C ALA A 94 15.83 -0.03 -6.95
N GLN A 95 16.73 0.31 -6.01
CA GLN A 95 16.46 0.21 -4.57
C GLN A 95 15.28 1.10 -4.16
N SER A 96 15.24 2.34 -4.65
CA SER A 96 14.13 3.27 -4.40
C SER A 96 12.80 2.71 -4.91
N ASN A 97 12.75 2.21 -6.15
CA ASN A 97 11.52 1.61 -6.69
C ASN A 97 11.06 0.40 -5.88
N ARG A 98 11.97 -0.48 -5.50
CA ARG A 98 11.67 -1.69 -4.72
C ARG A 98 11.09 -1.35 -3.34
N VAL A 99 11.74 -0.47 -2.57
CA VAL A 99 11.23 -0.06 -1.26
C VAL A 99 9.92 0.73 -1.39
N CYS A 100 9.77 1.56 -2.43
CA CYS A 100 8.52 2.30 -2.66
C CYS A 100 7.34 1.37 -2.97
N ASN A 101 7.56 0.21 -3.62
CA ASN A 101 6.52 -0.81 -3.74
C ASN A 101 6.10 -1.37 -2.37
N ALA A 102 7.04 -1.59 -1.46
CA ALA A 102 6.72 -2.00 -0.08
C ALA A 102 5.96 -0.89 0.68
N LEU A 103 6.38 0.37 0.55
CA LEU A 103 5.68 1.52 1.12
C LEU A 103 4.26 1.66 0.57
N ALA A 104 4.04 1.38 -0.71
CA ALA A 104 2.72 1.39 -1.32
C ALA A 104 1.77 0.35 -0.70
N LEU A 105 2.29 -0.80 -0.27
CA LEU A 105 1.51 -1.82 0.45
C LEU A 105 1.26 -1.42 1.91
N LEU A 106 2.24 -0.83 2.59
CA LEU A 106 2.04 -0.28 3.94
C LEU A 106 1.03 0.89 3.93
N GLN A 107 1.00 1.69 2.86
CA GLN A 107 -0.02 2.70 2.65
C GLN A 107 -1.43 2.09 2.61
N CYS A 108 -1.60 0.92 1.96
CA CYS A 108 -2.88 0.21 1.96
C CYS A 108 -3.27 -0.24 3.37
N VAL A 109 -2.34 -0.83 4.11
CA VAL A 109 -2.55 -1.23 5.51
C VAL A 109 -2.92 -0.05 6.40
N ALA A 110 -2.26 1.10 6.24
CA ALA A 110 -2.55 2.33 6.95
C ALA A 110 -3.93 2.93 6.60
N SER A 111 -4.35 2.78 5.34
CA SER A 111 -5.62 3.33 4.86
C SER A 111 -6.85 2.53 5.30
N HIS A 112 -6.71 1.23 5.57
CA HIS A 112 -7.83 0.33 5.84
C HIS A 112 -8.30 0.40 7.31
N PRO A 113 -9.62 0.50 7.57
CA PRO A 113 -10.14 0.69 8.94
C PRO A 113 -9.71 -0.43 9.91
N ASP A 114 -9.74 -1.69 9.47
CA ASP A 114 -9.45 -2.83 10.36
C ASP A 114 -7.96 -2.96 10.75
N THR A 115 -7.05 -2.36 9.97
CA THR A 115 -5.61 -2.51 10.18
C THR A 115 -4.92 -1.21 10.58
N ARG A 116 -5.56 -0.05 10.39
CA ARG A 116 -4.98 1.27 10.69
C ARG A 116 -4.48 1.39 12.12
N MET A 117 -5.32 1.06 13.10
CA MET A 117 -4.95 1.17 14.51
C MET A 117 -3.91 0.12 14.89
N LEU A 118 -3.94 -1.06 14.28
CA LEU A 118 -2.91 -2.08 14.49
C LEU A 118 -1.55 -1.60 13.96
N PHE A 119 -1.55 -0.96 12.78
CA PHE A 119 -0.37 -0.35 12.17
C PHE A 119 0.21 0.79 13.03
N LEU A 120 -0.65 1.64 13.58
CA LEU A 120 -0.28 2.72 14.49
C LEU A 120 0.32 2.17 15.80
N ASN A 121 -0.39 1.23 16.44
CA ASN A 121 0.02 0.63 17.72
C ASN A 121 1.31 -0.20 17.60
N ALA A 122 1.58 -0.75 16.42
CA ALA A 122 2.86 -1.40 16.09
C ALA A 122 4.02 -0.40 15.87
N HIS A 123 3.77 0.92 15.96
CA HIS A 123 4.76 1.97 15.77
C HIS A 123 5.48 1.91 14.40
N ILE A 124 4.85 1.28 13.40
CA ILE A 124 5.41 1.16 12.05
C ILE A 124 5.70 2.52 11.39
N PRO A 125 4.90 3.60 11.59
CA PRO A 125 5.21 4.91 11.00
C PRO A 125 6.62 5.43 11.32
N LEU A 126 7.18 5.09 12.49
CA LEU A 126 8.50 5.56 12.93
C LEU A 126 9.64 5.05 12.03
N TYR A 127 9.47 3.88 11.40
CA TYR A 127 10.44 3.34 10.45
C TYR A 127 10.59 4.20 9.19
N LEU A 128 9.63 5.09 8.91
CA LEU A 128 9.64 5.97 7.74
C LEU A 128 10.36 7.30 8.00
N TYR A 129 10.61 7.65 9.26
CA TYR A 129 11.18 8.94 9.62
C TYR A 129 12.61 9.15 9.10
N PRO A 130 13.49 8.13 9.09
CA PRO A 130 14.79 8.25 8.44
C PRO A 130 14.70 8.66 6.97
N PHE A 131 13.64 8.25 6.25
CA PHE A 131 13.42 8.63 4.85
C PHE A 131 13.03 10.09 4.71
N LEU A 132 12.09 10.56 5.53
CA LEU A 132 11.64 11.95 5.57
C LEU A 132 12.77 12.92 6.00
N ASN A 133 13.73 12.43 6.78
CA ASN A 133 14.86 13.22 7.26
C ASN A 133 15.96 13.45 6.21
N THR A 134 15.94 12.71 5.09
CA THR A 134 16.96 12.81 4.03
C THR A 134 16.93 14.16 3.31
N THR A 135 18.10 14.66 2.90
CA THR A 135 18.23 15.99 2.25
C THR A 135 18.65 15.93 0.78
N SER A 136 19.04 14.75 0.27
CA SER A 136 19.43 14.57 -1.14
C SER A 136 18.27 14.94 -2.07
N LYS A 137 18.57 15.71 -3.12
CA LYS A 137 17.59 16.15 -4.15
C LYS A 137 17.56 15.24 -5.38
N SER A 138 18.24 14.10 -5.33
CA SER A 138 18.20 13.14 -6.43
C SER A 138 16.81 12.50 -6.54
N ARG A 139 16.41 12.16 -7.77
CA ARG A 139 15.10 11.54 -8.06
C ARG A 139 14.76 10.32 -7.19
N PRO A 140 15.70 9.38 -6.88
CA PRO A 140 15.42 8.25 -5.99
C PRO A 140 15.02 8.68 -4.57
N PHE A 141 15.64 9.73 -4.03
CA PHE A 141 15.33 10.25 -2.69
C PHE A 141 14.03 11.08 -2.68
N GLU A 142 13.76 11.86 -3.72
CA GLU A 142 12.48 12.56 -3.84
C GLU A 142 11.30 11.57 -3.91
N TYR A 143 11.43 10.52 -4.72
CA TYR A 143 10.40 9.49 -4.82
C TYR A 143 10.21 8.73 -3.50
N LEU A 144 11.30 8.43 -2.79
CA LEU A 144 11.26 7.82 -1.46
C LEU A 144 10.51 8.69 -0.45
N ARG A 145 10.84 9.98 -0.36
CA ARG A 145 10.16 10.92 0.55
C ARG A 145 8.68 11.06 0.23
N LEU A 146 8.34 11.26 -1.05
CA LEU A 146 6.96 11.39 -1.49
C LEU A 146 6.12 10.15 -1.14
N THR A 147 6.66 8.96 -1.40
CA THR A 147 5.95 7.71 -1.10
C THR A 147 5.78 7.52 0.41
N SER A 148 6.79 7.89 1.20
CA SER A 148 6.74 7.86 2.67
C SER A 148 5.69 8.82 3.22
N LEU A 149 5.62 10.06 2.69
CA LEU A 149 4.56 11.01 3.01
C LEU A 149 3.18 10.47 2.64
N GLY A 150 3.06 9.72 1.54
CA GLY A 150 1.81 9.06 1.16
C GLY A 150 1.27 8.08 2.21
N VAL A 151 2.16 7.37 2.94
CA VAL A 151 1.77 6.49 4.06
C VAL A 151 1.26 7.32 5.24
N ILE A 152 1.98 8.38 5.62
CA ILE A 152 1.57 9.28 6.71
C ILE A 152 0.25 10.00 6.37
N GLY A 153 0.12 10.46 5.13
CA GLY A 153 -1.10 11.08 4.59
C GLY A 153 -2.31 10.14 4.65
N ALA A 154 -2.11 8.84 4.37
CA ALA A 154 -3.17 7.85 4.48
C ALA A 154 -3.67 7.66 5.93
N LEU A 155 -2.80 7.79 6.94
CA LEU A 155 -3.19 7.72 8.35
C LEU A 155 -4.05 8.91 8.76
N VAL A 156 -3.66 10.12 8.39
CA VAL A 156 -4.36 11.35 8.81
C VAL A 156 -5.63 11.65 8.02
N LYS A 157 -5.86 10.97 6.89
CA LYS A 157 -7.02 11.20 6.01
C LYS A 157 -8.38 10.97 6.68
N VAL A 158 -8.44 10.22 7.77
CA VAL A 158 -9.68 9.81 8.43
C VAL A 158 -10.00 10.66 9.67
N ASP A 159 -9.24 11.74 9.90
CA ASP A 159 -9.42 12.69 11.01
C ASP A 159 -9.54 12.02 12.40
N ASP A 160 -8.80 10.93 12.59
CA ASP A 160 -8.79 10.16 13.83
C ASP A 160 -7.91 10.86 14.88
N THR A 161 -8.50 11.19 16.04
CA THR A 161 -7.83 11.93 17.12
C THR A 161 -6.66 11.13 17.70
N GLU A 162 -6.75 9.81 17.74
CA GLU A 162 -5.68 8.96 18.27
C GLU A 162 -4.47 8.94 17.34
N VAL A 163 -4.71 8.88 16.02
CA VAL A 163 -3.67 9.00 14.99
C VAL A 163 -2.98 10.36 15.09
N ILE A 164 -3.75 11.45 15.21
CA ILE A 164 -3.21 12.80 15.34
C ILE A 164 -2.37 12.91 16.62
N SER A 165 -2.89 12.44 17.76
CA SER A 165 -2.17 12.47 19.04
C SER A 165 -0.85 11.69 18.97
N PHE A 166 -0.86 10.51 18.37
CA PHE A 166 0.34 9.72 18.14
C PHE A 166 1.37 10.52 17.34
N LEU A 167 0.98 11.05 16.18
CA LEU A 167 1.89 11.77 15.29
C LEU A 167 2.46 13.05 15.91
N LEU A 168 1.67 13.76 16.72
CA LEU A 168 2.14 14.93 17.48
C LEU A 168 3.18 14.56 18.54
N SER A 169 3.08 13.37 19.14
CA SER A 169 4.03 12.90 20.15
C SER A 169 5.37 12.43 19.57
N THR A 170 5.45 12.22 18.25
CA THR A 170 6.60 11.59 17.58
C THR A 170 7.40 12.53 16.67
N GLU A 171 7.31 13.85 16.87
CA GLU A 171 8.06 14.85 16.09
C GLU A 171 7.82 14.80 14.57
N ILE A 172 6.62 14.39 14.11
CA ILE A 172 6.31 14.40 12.68
C ILE A 172 6.37 15.81 12.08
N ILE A 173 6.03 16.84 12.88
CA ILE A 173 5.90 18.23 12.42
C ILE A 173 7.23 18.75 11.87
N PRO A 174 8.36 18.69 12.61
CA PRO A 174 9.67 19.05 12.05
C PRO A 174 10.04 18.33 10.75
N LEU A 175 9.68 17.05 10.61
CA LEU A 175 9.98 16.26 9.41
C LEU A 175 9.14 16.72 8.20
N CYS A 176 7.85 16.98 8.41
CA CYS A 176 6.96 17.54 7.39
C CYS A 176 7.43 18.94 6.96
N LEU A 177 7.74 19.83 7.91
CA LEU A 177 8.24 21.18 7.62
C LEU A 177 9.53 21.15 6.79
N ARG A 178 10.47 20.27 7.12
CA ARG A 178 11.69 20.07 6.32
C ARG A 178 11.36 19.63 4.89
N THR A 179 10.44 18.69 4.75
CA THR A 179 10.03 18.19 3.42
C THR A 179 9.30 19.27 2.62
N MET A 180 8.49 20.12 3.27
CA MET A 180 7.84 21.28 2.65
C MET A 180 8.86 22.36 2.21
N GLU A 181 9.93 22.55 2.97
CA GLU A 181 10.99 23.51 2.60
C GLU A 181 11.78 23.01 1.39
N MET A 182 12.21 21.74 1.42
CA MET A 182 13.23 21.20 0.51
C MET A 182 12.70 20.32 -0.63
N GLY A 183 11.45 19.86 -0.55
CA GLY A 183 10.86 18.89 -1.49
C GLY A 183 10.44 19.48 -2.84
N SER A 184 10.13 18.59 -3.78
CA SER A 184 9.46 18.94 -5.05
C SER A 184 8.05 19.47 -4.79
N GLU A 185 7.44 20.20 -5.74
CA GLU A 185 6.08 20.75 -5.58
C GLU A 185 5.06 19.71 -5.09
N LEU A 186 5.11 18.50 -5.65
CA LEU A 186 4.23 17.40 -5.26
C LEU A 186 4.47 16.90 -3.83
N SER A 187 5.70 17.02 -3.31
CA SER A 187 6.00 16.68 -1.91
C SER A 187 5.61 17.78 -0.94
N LYS A 188 5.37 19.01 -1.42
CA LYS A 188 4.96 20.17 -0.62
C LYS A 188 3.43 20.29 -0.49
N THR A 189 2.70 19.67 -1.41
CA THR A 189 1.22 19.66 -1.46
C THR A 189 0.66 18.66 -0.45
#